data_AF-A0A318AMK1-F1
#
_entry.id   AF-A0A318AMK1-F1
#
_cell.length_a   1.000
_cell.length_b   1.000
_cell.length_c   1.000
_cell.angle_alpha   90.00
_cell.angle_beta   90.00
_cell.angle_gamma   90.00
#
_symmetry.space_group_name_H-M   'P 1'
#
loop_
_entity.id
_entity.type
_entity.pdbx_description
1 polymer ?
#
loop_
_entity_poly.entity_id
_entity_poly.type
_entity_poly.pdbx_seq_one_letter_code
_entity_poly.pdbx_strand_id
1 'polypeptide(L)'
;MTEWFASQTTTGFGAYVRRRPDLSAKKTHNRLQSAEKLVWIAEALGADADLVQQVADDVLIRPCRGRCGHVREHLPWELIAEMAEDSFSE
;
A
#
# COMPACT_ATOMS: atom_id res chain seq x y z
N MET A 1 -16.64 -3.84 4.05
CA MET A 1 -15.63 -4.92 3.88
C MET A 1 -16.34 -6.09 3.24
N THR A 2 -15.83 -6.63 2.13
CA THR A 2 -16.51 -7.70 1.40
C THR A 2 -16.49 -9.01 2.19
N GLU A 3 -17.50 -9.88 1.98
CA GLU A 3 -17.58 -11.19 2.64
C GLU A 3 -16.33 -12.03 2.39
N TRP A 4 -15.72 -11.89 1.20
CA TRP A 4 -14.47 -12.56 0.86
C TRP A 4 -13.31 -12.21 1.80
N PHE A 5 -13.21 -10.95 2.28
CA PHE A 5 -12.20 -10.57 3.27
C PHE A 5 -12.54 -11.10 4.67
N ALA A 6 -13.82 -11.10 5.03
CA ALA A 6 -14.27 -11.67 6.30
C ALA A 6 -14.05 -13.19 6.36
N SER A 7 -14.12 -13.88 5.21
CA SER A 7 -13.88 -15.31 5.09
C SER A 7 -12.39 -15.70 5.02
N GLN A 8 -11.45 -14.75 4.99
CA GLN A 8 -10.02 -15.05 5.11
C GLN A 8 -9.68 -15.46 6.55
N THR A 9 -10.04 -16.70 6.92
CA THR A 9 -9.79 -17.29 8.25
C THR A 9 -8.31 -17.64 8.48
N THR A 10 -7.52 -17.60 7.40
CA THR A 10 -6.11 -17.98 7.42
C THR A 10 -5.28 -16.86 8.02
N THR A 11 -4.37 -17.25 8.91
CA THR A 11 -3.34 -16.38 9.47
C THR A 11 -2.21 -16.12 8.49
N GLY A 12 -2.27 -16.59 7.25
CA GLY A 12 -1.19 -16.58 6.27
C GLY A 12 -0.25 -17.80 6.40
N PHE A 13 0.77 -17.86 5.56
CA PHE A 13 1.77 -18.94 5.53
C PHE A 13 3.19 -18.38 5.40
N GLY A 14 4.18 -19.09 5.97
CA GLY A 14 5.60 -18.67 5.94
C GLY A 14 5.84 -17.27 6.52
N ALA A 15 6.56 -16.42 5.77
CA ALA A 15 6.85 -15.04 6.16
C ALA A 15 5.60 -14.14 6.33
N TYR A 16 4.45 -14.62 5.85
CA TYR A 16 3.18 -13.90 5.91
C TYR A 16 2.24 -14.40 7.02
N VAL A 17 2.71 -15.29 7.91
CA VAL A 17 1.95 -15.70 9.10
C VAL A 17 1.69 -14.50 10.03
N ARG A 18 0.50 -14.43 10.61
CA ARG A 18 -0.03 -13.37 11.49
C ARG A 18 -0.77 -13.98 12.67
N ARG A 19 -0.81 -13.30 13.82
CA ARG A 19 -1.59 -13.77 14.98
C ARG A 19 -3.09 -13.47 14.87
N ARG A 20 -3.46 -12.47 14.05
CA ARG A 20 -4.84 -12.05 13.81
C ARG A 20 -5.00 -11.75 12.33
N PRO A 21 -6.14 -12.08 11.70
CA PRO A 21 -6.46 -11.66 10.34
C PRO A 21 -6.41 -10.12 10.21
N ASP A 22 -5.86 -9.62 9.10
CA ASP A 22 -5.86 -8.19 8.80
C ASP A 22 -7.20 -7.80 8.16
N LEU A 23 -8.13 -7.37 9.02
CA LEU A 23 -9.47 -6.92 8.63
C LEU A 23 -9.51 -5.42 8.32
N SER A 24 -8.45 -4.85 7.74
CA SER A 24 -8.44 -3.41 7.42
C SER A 24 -7.46 -3.12 6.29
N ALA A 25 -7.96 -2.47 5.24
CA ALA A 25 -7.13 -2.03 4.11
C ALA A 25 -5.97 -1.13 4.59
N LYS A 26 -6.23 -0.21 5.54
CA LYS A 26 -5.19 0.61 6.19
C LYS A 26 -4.08 -0.23 6.82
N LYS A 27 -4.44 -1.27 7.58
CA LYS A 27 -3.44 -2.15 8.22
C LYS A 27 -2.64 -2.93 7.18
N THR A 28 -3.30 -3.46 6.14
CA THR A 28 -2.66 -4.17 5.04
C THR A 28 -1.67 -3.26 4.31
N HIS A 29 -2.09 -2.06 3.93
CA HIS A 29 -1.24 -1.06 3.27
C HIS A 29 0.00 -0.72 4.10
N ASN A 30 -0.17 -0.44 5.39
CA ASN A 30 0.93 -0.08 6.28
C ASN A 30 1.89 -1.23 6.61
N ARG A 31 1.48 -2.48 6.37
CA ARG A 31 2.30 -3.68 6.58
C ARG A 31 2.88 -4.25 5.29
N LEU A 32 2.47 -3.75 4.12
CA LEU A 32 2.98 -4.22 2.84
C LEU A 32 4.49 -3.93 2.73
N GLN A 33 5.32 -4.99 2.70
CA GLN A 33 6.78 -4.86 2.68
C GLN A 33 7.34 -4.84 1.24
N SER A 34 6.62 -4.19 0.33
CA SER A 34 7.01 -4.05 -1.07
C SER A 34 6.81 -2.59 -1.50
N ALA A 35 7.93 -1.89 -1.72
CA ALA A 35 7.90 -0.49 -2.13
C ALA A 35 7.28 -0.31 -3.52
N GLU A 36 7.65 -1.18 -4.47
CA GLU A 36 7.06 -1.24 -5.81
C GLU A 36 5.54 -1.33 -5.78
N LYS A 37 4.97 -2.27 -5.00
CA LYS A 37 3.52 -2.43 -4.91
C LYS A 37 2.83 -1.22 -4.29
N LEU A 38 3.47 -0.51 -3.36
CA LEU A 38 2.92 0.72 -2.78
C LEU A 38 2.85 1.83 -3.85
N VAL A 39 3.91 1.97 -4.65
CA VAL A 39 3.96 2.93 -5.77
C VAL A 39 2.90 2.60 -6.82
N TRP A 40 2.77 1.32 -7.22
CA TRP A 40 1.75 0.89 -8.18
C TRP A 40 0.32 1.13 -7.72
N ILE A 41 0.02 0.98 -6.42
CA ILE A 41 -1.32 1.28 -5.91
C ILE A 41 -1.63 2.77 -6.09
N ALA A 42 -0.68 3.66 -5.80
CA ALA A 42 -0.87 5.10 -5.99
C ALA A 42 -1.04 5.45 -7.48
N GLU A 43 -0.17 4.91 -8.33
CA GLU A 43 -0.24 5.09 -9.78
C GLU A 43 -1.59 4.64 -10.35
N ALA A 44 -2.06 3.46 -9.96
CA ALA A 44 -3.33 2.90 -10.42
C ALA A 44 -4.57 3.71 -9.98
N LEU A 45 -4.46 4.47 -8.89
CA LEU A 45 -5.50 5.38 -8.41
C LEU A 45 -5.41 6.77 -9.08
N GLY A 46 -4.49 6.98 -10.02
CA GLY A 46 -4.35 8.24 -10.73
C GLY A 46 -3.56 9.30 -9.94
N ALA A 47 -2.62 8.87 -9.09
CA ALA A 47 -1.74 9.81 -8.39
C ALA A 47 -0.93 10.63 -9.39
N ASP A 48 -0.57 11.85 -8.98
CA ASP A 48 0.26 12.75 -9.76
C ASP A 48 1.51 12.02 -10.29
N ALA A 49 1.67 11.99 -11.62
CA ALA A 49 2.68 11.17 -12.27
C ALA A 49 4.10 11.63 -11.91
N ASP A 50 4.30 12.94 -11.71
CA ASP A 50 5.60 13.51 -11.33
C ASP A 50 5.97 13.09 -9.91
N LEU A 51 5.02 13.13 -8.97
CA LEU A 51 5.20 12.62 -7.60
C LEU A 51 5.52 11.11 -7.59
N VAL A 52 4.76 10.32 -8.35
CA VAL A 52 4.97 8.86 -8.45
C VAL A 52 6.36 8.55 -8.99
N GLN A 53 6.76 9.22 -10.06
CA GLN A 53 8.08 9.06 -10.68
C GLN A 53 9.20 9.48 -9.72
N GLN A 54 9.05 10.63 -9.05
CA GLN A 54 10.01 11.10 -8.05
C GLN A 54 10.22 10.06 -6.94
N VAL A 55 9.12 9.55 -6.35
CA VAL A 55 9.19 8.54 -5.29
C VAL A 55 9.83 7.24 -5.79
N ALA A 56 9.53 6.83 -7.02
CA ALA A 56 10.12 5.65 -7.65
C ALA A 56 11.65 5.79 -7.81
N ASP A 57 12.11 6.94 -8.30
CA ASP A 57 13.54 7.22 -8.47
C ASP A 57 14.26 7.29 -7.12
N ASP A 58 13.65 7.93 -6.13
CA ASP A 58 14.20 8.04 -4.77
C ASP A 58 14.36 6.66 -4.09
N VAL A 59 13.42 5.73 -4.30
CA VAL A 59 13.55 4.38 -3.72
C VAL A 59 14.60 3.53 -4.43
N LEU A 60 14.88 3.74 -5.72
CA LEU A 60 15.89 2.99 -6.47
C LEU A 60 17.30 3.21 -5.90
N ILE A 61 17.62 4.45 -5.55
CA ILE A 61 18.94 4.83 -5.01
C ILE A 61 19.10 4.55 -3.51
N ARG A 62 18.01 4.29 -2.79
CA ARG A 62 18.03 4.01 -1.34
C ARG A 62 18.36 2.54 -1.02
N PRO A 63 18.98 2.26 0.14
CA PRO A 63 19.10 0.90 0.66
C PRO A 63 17.72 0.23 0.80
N CYS A 64 17.64 -1.09 0.58
CA CYS A 64 16.38 -1.84 0.67
C CYS A 64 15.65 -1.61 2.00
N ARG A 65 16.41 -1.51 3.09
CA ARG A 65 15.89 -1.15 4.42
C ARG A 65 15.52 0.33 4.43
N GLY A 66 14.23 0.61 4.46
CA GLY A 66 13.70 1.98 4.54
C GLY A 66 12.90 2.43 3.31
N ARG A 67 13.00 1.72 2.17
CA ARG A 67 12.24 2.06 0.95
C ARG A 67 10.74 2.16 1.22
N CYS A 68 10.14 1.17 1.87
CA CYS A 68 8.70 1.20 2.17
C CYS A 68 8.33 2.30 3.19
N GLY A 69 9.25 2.71 4.06
CA GLY A 69 9.04 3.84 4.96
C GLY A 69 8.98 5.13 4.15
N HIS A 70 9.98 5.32 3.28
CA HIS A 70 10.07 6.46 2.39
C HIS A 70 8.87 6.60 1.45
N VAL A 71 8.42 5.51 0.82
CA VAL A 71 7.19 5.57 0.00
C VAL A 71 6.01 6.09 0.82
N ARG A 72 5.84 5.66 2.07
CA ARG A 72 4.71 6.09 2.92
C ARG A 72 4.84 7.52 3.46
N GLU A 73 6.03 8.10 3.44
CA GLU A 73 6.22 9.52 3.78
C GLU A 73 5.59 10.41 2.70
N HIS A 74 5.65 9.98 1.44
CA HIS A 74 5.13 10.72 0.28
C HIS A 74 3.76 10.25 -0.19
N LEU A 75 3.47 8.96 -0.06
CA LEU A 75 2.23 8.29 -0.46
C LEU A 75 1.62 7.60 0.78
N PRO A 76 1.14 8.38 1.78
CA PRO A 76 0.56 7.84 3.01
C PRO A 76 -0.80 7.18 2.72
N TRP A 77 -1.25 6.34 3.66
CA TRP A 77 -2.57 5.69 3.54
C TRP A 77 -3.71 6.68 3.36
N GLU A 78 -3.64 7.82 4.06
CA GLU A 78 -4.67 8.86 4.03
C GLU A 78 -4.90 9.38 2.60
N LEU A 79 -3.83 9.66 1.87
CA LEU A 79 -3.89 10.05 0.46
C LEU A 79 -4.50 8.94 -0.41
N ILE A 80 -4.03 7.71 -0.25
CA ILE A 80 -4.52 6.55 -1.01
C ILE A 80 -6.02 6.30 -0.76
N ALA A 81 -6.48 6.49 0.47
CA ALA A 81 -7.87 6.31 0.83
C ALA A 81 -8.78 7.39 0.22
N GLU A 82 -8.36 8.65 0.28
CA GLU A 82 -9.06 9.78 -0.34
C GLU A 82 -9.19 9.57 -1.86
N MET A 83 -8.08 9.28 -2.53
CA MET A 83 -8.06 8.99 -3.96
C MET A 83 -8.97 7.82 -4.37
N ALA A 84 -9.02 6.78 -3.55
CA ALA A 84 -9.91 5.66 -3.80
C ALA A 84 -11.37 6.05 -3.69
N GLU A 85 -11.75 6.90 -2.73
CA GLU A 85 -13.13 7.39 -2.58
C GLU A 85 -13.55 8.27 -3.78
N ASP A 86 -12.66 9.13 -4.26
CA ASP A 86 -12.89 9.97 -5.44
C ASP A 86 -13.02 9.14 -6.73
N SER A 87 -12.17 8.12 -6.90
CA SER A 87 -12.20 7.23 -8.07
C SER A 87 -13.50 6.43 -8.24
N PHE A 88 -14.32 6.30 -7.20
CA PHE A 88 -15.62 5.62 -7.25
C PHE A 88 -16.81 6.58 -7.35
N SER A 89 -16.57 7.89 -7.38
CA SER A 89 -17.61 8.92 -7.47
C SER A 89 -17.84 9.42 -8.90
N GLU A 90 -17.05 8.95 -9.88
CA GLU A 90 -17.21 9.12 -11.33
C GLU A 90 -17.99 7.97 -11.98
#